data_AF-A0A8T9FTE5-F1
#
_entry.id   AF-A0A8T9FTE5-F1
#
_cell.length_a   1.000
_cell.length_b   1.000
_cell.length_c   1.000
_cell.angle_alpha   90.00
_cell.angle_beta   90.00
_cell.angle_gamma   90.00
#
_symmetry.space_group_name_H-M   'P 1'
#
loop_
_entity.id
_entity.type
_entity.pdbx_description
1 polymer ?
#
loop_
_entity_poly.entity_id
_entity_poly.type
_entity_poly.pdbx_seq_one_letter_code
_entity_poly.pdbx_strand_id
1 'polypeptide(L)' 'MAQPVYQPELACAVHGLSYDFTARTGILVMAEDHCADMAGAIALFQRIDPEVNTIATIAGGRDETRYRRRGSEWVTV' A
#
# COMPACT_ATOMS: atom_id res chain seq x y z
N MET A 1 20.65 -3.86 -6.64
CA MET A 1 19.55 -3.20 -5.90
C MET A 1 18.65 -2.54 -6.94
N ALA A 2 17.35 -2.89 -6.98
CA ALA A 2 16.42 -2.25 -7.91
C ALA A 2 16.25 -0.77 -7.51
N GLN A 3 16.29 0.14 -8.47
CA GLN A 3 16.05 1.55 -8.20
C GLN A 3 14.56 1.77 -7.91
N PRO A 4 14.19 2.55 -6.88
CA PRO A 4 12.80 2.89 -6.62
C PRO A 4 12.22 3.69 -7.79
N VAL A 5 11.00 3.37 -8.20
CA VAL A 5 10.30 4.04 -9.31
C VAL A 5 9.26 4.98 -8.72
N TYR A 6 9.31 6.26 -9.10
CA TYR A 6 8.28 7.22 -8.70
C TYR A 6 6.94 6.86 -9.34
N GLN A 7 5.91 6.76 -8.50
CA GLN A 7 4.55 6.47 -8.93
C GLN A 7 3.67 7.70 -8.68
N PRO A 8 3.25 8.44 -9.72
CA PRO A 8 2.44 9.65 -9.56
C PRO A 8 1.14 9.38 -8.81
N GLU A 9 0.52 8.22 -9.03
CA GLU A 9 -0.74 7.81 -8.39
C GLU A 9 -0.60 7.59 -6.87
N LEU A 10 0.61 7.34 -6.39
CA LEU A 10 0.91 7.11 -4.97
C LEU A 10 1.65 8.29 -4.33
N ALA A 11 2.02 9.30 -5.13
CA ALA A 11 2.86 10.44 -4.75
C ALA A 11 4.22 10.06 -4.12
N CYS A 12 4.70 8.83 -4.31
CA CYS A 12 5.92 8.32 -3.68
C CYS A 12 6.74 7.41 -4.60
N ALA A 13 8.00 7.20 -4.23
CA ALA A 13 8.84 6.20 -4.87
C ALA A 13 8.61 4.81 -4.24
N VAL A 14 8.35 3.81 -5.08
CA VAL A 14 8.01 2.45 -4.67
C VAL A 14 9.19 1.52 -4.93
N HIS A 15 9.57 0.75 -3.90
CA HIS A 15 10.55 -0.33 -4.01
C HIS A 15 9.92 -1.65 -4.43
N GLY A 16 8.68 -1.90 -4.02
CA GLY A 16 7.99 -3.13 -4.37
C GLY A 16 6.55 -3.17 -3.87
N LEU A 17 5.84 -4.15 -4.36
CA LEU A 17 4.47 -4.48 -3.97
C LEU A 17 4.35 -6.00 -3.86
N SER A 18 3.63 -6.45 -2.83
CA SER A 18 3.23 -7.84 -2.69
C SER A 18 1.74 -7.93 -2.33
N TYR A 19 1.13 -9.05 -2.68
CA TYR A 19 -0.28 -9.31 -2.39
C TYR A 19 -0.49 -10.77 -1.99
N ASP A 20 -1.18 -10.98 -0.87
CA ASP A 20 -1.68 -12.29 -0.45
C ASP A 20 -3.18 -12.37 -0.78
N PHE A 21 -3.53 -13.17 -1.79
CA PHE A 21 -4.91 -13.38 -2.24
C PHE A 21 -5.75 -14.20 -1.25
N THR A 22 -5.13 -14.99 -0.38
CA THR A 22 -5.84 -15.76 0.65
C THR A 22 -6.26 -14.83 1.78
N ALA A 23 -5.33 -14.01 2.27
CA ALA A 23 -5.60 -13.03 3.33
C ALA A 23 -6.30 -11.76 2.80
N ARG A 24 -6.27 -11.54 1.48
CA ARG A 24 -6.65 -10.28 0.79
C ARG A 24 -5.94 -9.07 1.38
N THR A 25 -4.62 -9.23 1.54
CA THR A 25 -3.73 -8.24 2.13
C THR A 25 -2.71 -7.77 1.11
N GLY A 26 -2.68 -6.46 0.87
CA GLY A 26 -1.65 -5.81 0.06
C GLY A 26 -0.55 -5.19 0.92
N ILE A 27 0.69 -5.29 0.48
CA ILE A 27 1.83 -4.61 1.11
C ILE A 27 2.53 -3.75 0.06
N LEU A 28 2.65 -2.46 0.34
CA LEU A 28 3.38 -1.48 -0.47
C LEU A 28 4.66 -1.08 0.25
N VAL A 29 5.81 -1.31 -0.37
CA VAL A 29 7.12 -0.93 0.18
C VAL A 29 7.62 0.33 -0.54
N MET A 30 7.83 1.39 0.22
CA MET A 30 8.19 2.73 -0.25
C MET A 30 9.61 3.08 0.16
N ALA A 31 10.20 4.05 -0.56
CA ALA A 31 11.48 4.65 -0.17
C ALA A 31 11.41 5.28 1.24
N GLU A 32 12.56 5.39 1.90
CA GLU A 32 12.71 6.10 3.18
C GLU A 32 12.16 7.52 3.09
N ASP A 33 11.58 8.02 4.19
CA ASP A 33 11.01 9.37 4.34
C ASP A 33 9.87 9.74 3.37
N HIS A 34 9.22 8.75 2.75
CA HIS A 34 8.05 8.97 1.91
C HIS A 34 6.77 8.44 2.57
N CYS A 35 5.68 9.21 2.40
CA CYS A 35 4.32 8.75 2.66
C CYS A 35 3.63 8.45 1.32
N ALA A 36 2.95 7.30 1.22
CA ALA A 36 2.02 7.09 0.14
C ALA A 36 0.74 7.91 0.38
N ASP A 37 0.15 8.40 -0.70
CA ASP A 37 -1.25 8.78 -0.66
C ASP A 37 -2.11 7.55 -0.35
N MET A 38 -2.86 7.61 0.75
CA MET A 38 -3.74 6.53 1.19
C MET A 38 -4.78 6.19 0.12
N ALA A 39 -5.36 7.20 -0.55
CA ALA A 39 -6.35 6.98 -1.60
C ALA A 39 -5.71 6.28 -2.82
N GLY A 40 -4.51 6.71 -3.22
CA GLY A 40 -3.70 6.04 -4.23
C GLY A 40 -3.41 4.58 -3.90
N ALA A 41 -2.97 4.28 -2.68
CA ALA A 41 -2.67 2.91 -2.25
C ALA A 41 -3.93 2.02 -2.27
N ILE A 42 -5.06 2.54 -1.78
CA ILE A 42 -6.35 1.84 -1.84
C ILE A 42 -6.76 1.55 -3.28
N ALA A 43 -6.73 2.55 -4.16
CA ALA A 43 -7.11 2.39 -5.55
C ALA A 43 -6.23 1.37 -6.28
N LEU A 44 -4.91 1.38 -6.00
CA LEU A 44 -3.97 0.41 -6.56
C LEU A 44 -4.36 -1.02 -6.18
N PHE A 45 -4.57 -1.31 -4.90
CA PHE A 45 -4.90 -2.67 -4.47
C PHE A 45 -6.32 -3.09 -4.85
N GLN A 46 -7.28 -2.16 -4.91
CA GLN A 46 -8.62 -2.45 -5.42
C GLN A 46 -8.63 -2.81 -6.92
N ARG A 47 -7.68 -2.30 -7.71
CA ARG A 47 -7.49 -2.72 -9.12
C ARG A 47 -6.94 -4.14 -9.25
N ILE A 48 -6.17 -4.60 -8.26
CA ILE A 48 -5.63 -5.97 -8.21
C ILE A 48 -6.72 -6.94 -7.72
N ASP A 49 -7.41 -6.58 -6.65
CA ASP A 49 -8.49 -7.34 -6.03
C ASP A 49 -9.55 -6.38 -5.46
N PRO A 50 -10.75 -6.30 -6.07
CA PRO A 50 -11.84 -5.45 -5.58
C PRO A 50 -12.28 -5.76 -4.14
N GLU A 51 -11.94 -6.95 -3.65
CA GLU A 51 -12.28 -7.42 -2.32
C GLU A 51 -11.12 -7.32 -1.32
N VAL A 52 -10.02 -6.63 -1.67
CA VAL A 52 -8.93 -6.31 -0.74
C VAL A 52 -9.50 -5.76 0.58
N ASN A 53 -9.01 -6.31 1.70
CA ASN A 53 -9.53 -5.98 3.03
C ASN A 53 -8.49 -5.31 3.94
N THR A 54 -7.21 -5.47 3.64
CA THR A 54 -6.10 -4.92 4.42
C THR A 54 -5.00 -4.43 3.50
N ILE A 55 -4.45 -3.26 3.81
CA ILE A 55 -3.31 -2.67 3.10
C ILE A 55 -2.30 -2.24 4.15
N ALA A 56 -1.04 -2.62 3.96
CA ALA A 56 0.08 -2.13 4.75
C ALA A 56 1.02 -1.31 3.87
N THR A 57 1.44 -0.14 4.33
CA THR A 57 2.47 0.67 3.70
C THR A 57 3.70 0.68 4.59
N ILE A 58 4.84 0.27 4.04
CA ILE A 58 6.12 0.19 4.76
C ILE A 58 7.08 1.21 4.17
N ALA A 59 7.46 2.22 4.95
CA ALA A 59 8.50 3.19 4.57
C ALA A 59 9.87 2.72 5.09
N GLY A 60 10.85 2.55 4.19
CA GLY A 60 12.23 2.28 4.60
C GLY A 60 12.47 0.99 5.40
N GLY A 61 11.51 0.07 5.40
CA GLY A 61 11.55 -1.15 6.21
C GLY A 61 11.34 -0.93 7.72
N ARG A 62 10.88 0.25 8.16
CA ARG A 62 10.77 0.60 9.59
C ARG A 62 9.35 0.99 10.01
N ASP A 63 8.72 1.90 9.28
CA ASP A 63 7.39 2.40 9.66
C ASP A 63 6.32 1.72 8.83
N GLU A 64 5.42 1.03 9.53
CA GLU A 64 4.26 0.39 8.94
C GLU A 64 3.00 1.18 9.31
N THR A 65 2.28 1.67 8.30
CA THR A 65 0.90 2.11 8.48
C THR A 65 -0.03 1.05 7.89
N ARG A 66 -1.02 0.62 8.67
CA ARG A 66 -2.00 -0.37 8.23
C ARG A 66 -3.37 0.26 8.09
N TYR A 67 -4.04 -0.10 7.01
CA TYR A 67 -5.42 0.26 6.72
C TYR A 67 -6.25 -1.01 6.62
N ARG A 68 -7.42 -0.99 7.26
CA ARG A 68 -8.37 -2.10 7.20
C ARG A 68 -9.71 -1.61 6.69
N ARG A 69 -10.28 -2.35 5.75
CA ARG A 69 -11.63 -2.12 5.24
C ARG A 69 -12.68 -2.54 6.27
N ARG A 70 -13.58 -1.64 6.61
CA ARG A 70 -14.74 -1.85 7.49
C ARG A 70 -16.00 -1.43 6.74
N GLY A 71 -16.62 -2.38 6.05
CA GLY A 71 -17.74 -2.09 5.15
C GLY A 71 -17.27 -1.30 3.92
N SER A 72 -17.79 -0.08 3.73
CA SER A 72 -17.40 0.84 2.66
C SER A 72 -16.24 1.76 3.03
N GLU A 73 -15.80 1.77 4.29
CA GLU A 73 -14.80 2.71 4.79
C GLU A 73 -13.46 2.02 5.04
N TRP A 74 -12.39 2.81 5.01
CA TRP A 74 -11.05 2.39 5.40
C TRP A 74 -10.65 3.10 6.68
N VAL A 75 -10.15 2.34 7.65
CA VAL A 75 -9.67 2.87 8.92
C VAL A 75 -8.21 2.50 9.12
N THR A 76 -7.43 3.43 9.68
CA THR A 76 -6.07 3.14 10.14
C THR A 76 -6.15 2.29 11.41
N VAL A 77 -5.32 1.25 11.50
CA VAL A 77 -5.29 0.29 12.63
C VAL A 77 -3.90 0.08 13.19
#